data_AF-A0AA96FEM9-F1
#
_entry.id   AF-A0AA96FEM9-F1
#
_cell.length_a   1.000
_cell.length_b   1.000
_cell.length_c   1.000
_cell.angle_alpha   90.00
_cell.angle_beta   90.00
_cell.angle_gamma   90.00
#
_symmetry.space_group_name_H-M   'P 1'
#
loop_
_entity.id
_entity.type
_entity.pdbx_description
1 polymer ?
#
loop_
_entity_poly.entity_id
_entity_poly.type
_entity_poly.pdbx_seq_one_letter_code
_entity_poly.pdbx_strand_id
1 'polypeptide(L)'
;MFSVKRRVLTAASVILAASTLAGCAVPGQGDPGVAAEGAGVTVTLAQVQEYGSGLTDLGIVDQSDWALTLALVHDAVIKEAADLGDAWSDDQISTDIDSWLTTIGYADGTASPAAIDVVRTAKALDQLATSQEGATFLSDLATRLETESISSPRFGDFTATTFFSSLTNAANTASSNASSVGDSVFIVFVAVTGFADAGATPSWFGESDAAAATASPEPSASASAEPSATASPSATAGE
;
A
#
# COMPACT_ATOMS: atom_id res chain seq x y z
N MET A 1 -32.17 43.81 46.30
CA MET A 1 -31.39 45.06 46.17
C MET A 1 -29.94 44.78 46.55
N PHE A 2 -29.06 44.62 45.57
CA PHE A 2 -27.70 45.18 45.47
C PHE A 2 -27.17 44.78 44.09
N SER A 3 -26.43 45.68 43.48
CA SER A 3 -26.31 45.87 42.04
C SER A 3 -24.83 46.00 41.66
N VAL A 4 -24.51 45.66 40.39
CA VAL A 4 -23.31 46.05 39.59
C VAL A 4 -21.98 45.40 40.07
N LYS A 5 -21.10 44.82 39.24
CA LYS A 5 -20.52 45.32 37.97
C LYS A 5 -19.97 44.21 37.07
N ARG A 6 -20.34 44.32 35.78
CA ARG A 6 -19.59 43.82 34.61
C ARG A 6 -18.11 44.19 34.71
N ARG A 7 -17.23 43.26 34.35
CA ARG A 7 -15.92 43.57 33.76
C ARG A 7 -15.82 42.83 32.43
N VAL A 8 -15.95 43.62 31.37
CA VAL A 8 -15.46 43.34 30.03
C VAL A 8 -13.97 43.66 30.04
N LEU A 9 -13.12 42.74 29.61
CA LEU A 9 -11.80 43.07 29.06
C LEU A 9 -11.48 42.15 27.89
N THR A 10 -11.52 42.79 26.74
CA THR A 10 -11.01 42.47 25.40
C THR A 10 -9.48 42.35 25.41
N ALA A 11 -8.91 41.37 24.72
CA ALA A 11 -7.54 41.30 24.14
C ALA A 11 -7.14 39.81 23.99
N ALA A 12 -6.52 39.29 22.94
CA ALA A 12 -5.96 39.86 21.73
C ALA A 12 -6.01 38.81 20.63
N SER A 13 -6.57 39.17 19.48
CA SER A 13 -6.42 38.47 18.22
C SER A 13 -4.97 38.61 17.74
N VAL A 14 -4.16 37.57 17.91
CA VAL A 14 -2.89 37.43 17.18
C VAL A 14 -3.22 36.83 15.82
N ILE A 15 -3.50 37.73 14.87
CA ILE A 15 -3.42 37.42 13.44
C ILE A 15 -1.93 37.34 13.14
N LEU A 16 -1.39 36.12 13.11
CA LEU A 16 -0.04 35.89 12.61
C LEU A 16 -0.11 35.89 11.08
N ALA A 17 0.26 37.02 10.50
CA ALA A 17 0.43 37.17 9.07
C ALA A 17 1.64 36.33 8.61
N ALA A 18 1.36 35.12 8.13
CA ALA A 18 2.28 34.30 7.35
C ALA A 18 1.73 34.21 5.93
N SER A 19 1.87 35.28 5.16
CA SER A 19 1.56 35.30 3.74
C SER A 19 2.61 36.12 3.05
N THR A 20 3.57 35.44 2.39
CA THR A 20 4.17 35.77 1.10
C THR A 20 5.53 35.07 0.95
N LEU A 21 5.55 33.75 0.86
CA LEU A 21 6.37 33.14 -0.19
C LEU A 21 5.42 32.93 -1.36
N ALA A 22 5.18 34.01 -2.12
CA ALA A 22 4.67 33.90 -3.46
C ALA A 22 5.78 33.33 -4.35
N GLY A 23 6.11 32.06 -4.13
CA GLY A 23 6.67 31.24 -5.21
C GLY A 23 5.64 31.27 -6.33
N CYS A 24 6.10 31.34 -7.57
CA CYS A 24 5.25 31.25 -8.75
C CYS A 24 4.55 29.88 -8.75
N ALA A 25 3.48 29.71 -7.97
CA ALA A 25 2.56 28.60 -8.06
C ALA A 25 1.90 28.76 -9.42
N VAL A 26 2.49 28.11 -10.43
CA VAL A 26 1.85 27.93 -11.72
C VAL A 26 0.51 27.28 -11.41
N PRO A 27 -0.63 27.90 -11.77
CA PRO A 27 -1.92 27.29 -11.59
C PRO A 27 -1.89 25.87 -12.18
N GLY A 28 -2.10 24.86 -11.33
CA GLY A 28 -2.02 23.44 -11.72
C GLY A 28 -0.74 22.67 -11.33
N GLN A 29 0.21 23.23 -10.57
CA GLN A 29 1.38 22.46 -10.08
C GLN A 29 1.26 21.86 -8.67
N GLY A 30 0.17 22.14 -7.94
CA GLY A 30 0.01 21.72 -6.54
C GLY A 30 1.03 22.37 -5.60
N ASP A 31 0.86 22.15 -4.30
CA ASP A 31 1.81 22.62 -3.29
C ASP A 31 3.06 21.71 -3.21
N PRO A 32 4.27 22.27 -3.05
CA PRO A 32 5.48 21.47 -2.92
C PRO A 32 5.39 20.55 -1.70
N GLY A 33 5.52 19.23 -1.93
CA GLY A 33 5.39 18.21 -0.88
C GLY A 33 4.01 17.58 -0.80
N VAL A 34 3.02 18.06 -1.56
CA VAL A 34 1.70 17.44 -1.72
C VAL A 34 1.75 16.43 -2.88
N ALA A 35 1.26 15.22 -2.61
CA ALA A 35 1.12 14.16 -3.60
C ALA A 35 -0.23 14.27 -4.32
N ALA A 36 -1.30 14.50 -3.56
CA ALA A 36 -2.64 14.79 -4.06
C ALA A 36 -3.43 15.63 -3.06
N GLU A 37 -4.32 16.50 -3.54
CA GLU A 37 -5.25 17.27 -2.72
C GLU A 37 -6.61 17.41 -3.40
N GLY A 38 -7.69 17.46 -2.63
CA GLY A 38 -9.05 17.59 -3.14
C GLY A 38 -10.03 16.67 -2.41
N ALA A 39 -11.34 16.84 -2.65
CA ALA A 39 -12.39 16.08 -1.96
C ALA A 39 -12.32 16.14 -0.42
N GLY A 40 -11.75 17.22 0.13
CA GLY A 40 -11.56 17.41 1.57
C GLY A 40 -10.35 16.69 2.17
N VAL A 41 -9.48 16.09 1.35
CA VAL A 41 -8.27 15.39 1.77
C VAL A 41 -7.04 16.04 1.15
N THR A 42 -5.95 16.08 1.91
CA THR A 42 -4.62 16.45 1.41
C THR A 42 -3.65 15.34 1.80
N VAL A 43 -3.06 14.69 0.80
CA VAL A 43 -2.04 13.64 0.97
C VAL A 43 -0.69 14.21 0.60
N THR A 44 0.26 14.17 1.52
CA THR A 44 1.64 14.59 1.33
C THR A 44 2.52 13.45 0.82
N LEU A 45 3.65 13.78 0.20
CA LEU A 45 4.66 12.78 -0.19
C LEU A 45 5.20 11.99 1.00
N ALA A 46 5.21 12.58 2.20
CA ALA A 46 5.60 11.88 3.43
C ALA A 46 4.58 10.81 3.81
N GLN A 47 3.28 11.08 3.69
CA GLN A 47 2.23 10.09 3.90
C GLN A 47 2.28 8.97 2.85
N VAL A 48 2.59 9.30 1.58
CA VAL A 48 2.81 8.25 0.56
C VAL A 48 3.97 7.33 0.96
N GLN A 49 5.08 7.87 1.47
CA GLN A 49 6.21 7.07 1.95
C GLN A 49 5.85 6.25 3.19
N GLU A 50 5.04 6.79 4.10
CA GLU A 50 4.55 6.07 5.27
C GLU A 50 3.73 4.85 4.84
N TYR A 51 2.76 5.02 3.95
CA TYR A 51 1.99 3.89 3.40
C TYR A 51 2.87 2.91 2.61
N GLY A 52 3.86 3.40 1.87
CA GLY A 52 4.85 2.54 1.18
C GLY A 52 5.69 1.71 2.15
N SER A 53 6.07 2.27 3.30
CA SER A 53 6.72 1.52 4.39
C SER A 53 5.80 0.48 5.01
N GLY A 54 4.50 0.82 5.18
CA GLY A 54 3.48 -0.13 5.62
C GLY A 54 3.31 -1.31 4.65
N LEU A 55 3.35 -1.07 3.33
CA LEU A 55 3.38 -2.16 2.34
C LEU A 55 4.62 -3.06 2.52
N THR A 56 5.79 -2.44 2.71
CA THR A 56 7.05 -3.19 2.90
C THR A 56 7.01 -4.05 4.16
N ASP A 57 6.45 -3.53 5.26
CA ASP A 57 6.26 -4.27 6.52
C ASP A 57 5.32 -5.47 6.38
N LEU A 58 4.49 -5.50 5.33
CA LEU A 58 3.60 -6.63 4.97
C LEU A 58 4.27 -7.62 4.00
N GLY A 59 5.56 -7.43 3.67
CA GLY A 59 6.25 -8.21 2.65
C GLY A 59 5.84 -7.86 1.22
N ILE A 60 5.23 -6.69 1.01
CA ILE A 60 4.73 -6.23 -0.28
C ILE A 60 5.69 -5.16 -0.82
N VAL A 61 6.02 -5.26 -2.11
CA VAL A 61 6.88 -4.27 -2.77
C VAL A 61 6.21 -2.90 -2.71
N ASP A 62 6.96 -1.89 -2.25
CA ASP A 62 6.50 -0.51 -2.25
C ASP A 62 6.14 -0.05 -3.68
N GLN A 63 4.88 0.31 -3.84
CA GLN A 63 4.32 0.90 -5.05
C GLN A 63 3.66 2.22 -4.67
N SER A 64 4.29 3.32 -5.06
CA SER A 64 3.87 4.65 -4.61
C SER A 64 2.45 5.03 -5.05
N ASP A 65 1.95 4.48 -6.17
CA ASP A 65 0.59 4.71 -6.65
C ASP A 65 -0.47 4.00 -5.79
N TRP A 66 -0.14 2.79 -5.31
CA TRP A 66 -0.98 2.04 -4.38
C TRP A 66 -1.00 2.75 -3.03
N ALA A 67 0.18 3.12 -2.51
CA ALA A 67 0.32 3.87 -1.28
C ALA A 67 -0.44 5.21 -1.31
N LEU A 68 -0.34 5.96 -2.42
CA LEU A 68 -1.09 7.20 -2.61
C LEU A 68 -2.60 6.95 -2.63
N THR A 69 -3.08 5.94 -3.35
CA THR A 69 -4.52 5.63 -3.41
C THR A 69 -5.05 5.24 -2.04
N LEU A 70 -4.35 4.37 -1.31
CA LEU A 70 -4.73 3.96 0.04
C LEU A 70 -4.79 5.16 0.99
N ALA A 71 -3.77 6.02 0.99
CA ALA A 71 -3.75 7.23 1.81
C ALA A 71 -4.88 8.22 1.44
N LEU A 72 -5.21 8.33 0.15
CA LEU A 72 -6.24 9.23 -0.36
C LEU A 72 -7.65 8.80 0.06
N VAL A 73 -7.91 7.49 0.13
CA VAL A 73 -9.25 6.95 0.45
C VAL A 73 -9.43 6.57 1.92
N HIS A 74 -8.34 6.37 2.69
CA HIS A 74 -8.32 5.80 4.05
C HIS A 74 -9.44 6.31 4.96
N ASP A 75 -9.47 7.61 5.25
CA ASP A 75 -10.44 8.19 6.20
C ASP A 75 -11.88 7.96 5.74
N ALA A 76 -12.14 8.12 4.44
CA ALA A 76 -13.47 8.00 3.88
C ALA A 76 -13.99 6.56 3.93
N VAL A 77 -13.16 5.59 3.53
CA VAL A 77 -13.58 4.17 3.49
C VAL A 77 -13.68 3.56 4.88
N ILE A 78 -12.80 3.93 5.82
CA ILE A 78 -12.87 3.46 7.20
C ILE A 78 -14.10 4.01 7.89
N LYS A 79 -14.39 5.30 7.68
CA LYS A 79 -15.60 5.91 8.22
C LYS A 79 -16.86 5.21 7.69
N GLU A 80 -16.94 5.00 6.38
CA GLU A 80 -18.11 4.35 5.78
C GLU A 80 -18.27 2.91 6.25
N ALA A 81 -17.19 2.12 6.27
CA ALA A 81 -17.21 0.75 6.79
C ALA A 81 -17.74 0.74 8.24
N ALA A 82 -17.26 1.65 9.09
CA ALA A 82 -17.74 1.76 10.47
C ALA A 82 -19.21 2.15 10.56
N ASP A 83 -19.69 3.06 9.70
CA ASP A 83 -21.10 3.46 9.63
C ASP A 83 -22.02 2.29 9.19
N LEU A 84 -21.48 1.33 8.40
CA LEU A 84 -22.14 0.08 8.02
C LEU A 84 -22.00 -1.06 9.05
N GLY A 85 -21.30 -0.82 10.15
CA GLY A 85 -21.14 -1.77 11.26
C GLY A 85 -19.82 -2.53 11.28
N ASP A 86 -18.90 -2.22 10.37
CA ASP A 86 -17.57 -2.83 10.27
C ASP A 86 -16.50 -1.90 10.86
N ALA A 87 -16.12 -2.16 12.11
CA ALA A 87 -15.06 -1.45 12.80
C ALA A 87 -14.06 -2.43 13.41
N TRP A 88 -12.78 -2.18 13.22
CA TRP A 88 -11.70 -3.06 13.67
C TRP A 88 -10.72 -2.33 14.58
N SER A 89 -10.44 -2.93 15.74
CA SER A 89 -9.40 -2.45 16.65
C SER A 89 -7.99 -2.68 16.10
N ASP A 90 -7.01 -1.93 16.60
CA ASP A 90 -5.58 -2.13 16.27
C ASP A 90 -5.13 -3.56 16.57
N ASP A 91 -5.57 -4.15 17.69
CA ASP A 91 -5.22 -5.53 18.09
C ASP A 91 -5.74 -6.55 17.07
N GLN A 92 -6.94 -6.32 16.55
CA GLN A 92 -7.54 -7.19 15.53
C GLN A 92 -6.78 -7.09 14.21
N ILE A 93 -6.48 -5.87 13.76
CA ILE A 93 -5.70 -5.67 12.53
C ILE A 93 -4.28 -6.23 12.68
N SER A 94 -3.65 -6.07 13.85
CA SER A 94 -2.33 -6.67 14.12
C SER A 94 -2.37 -8.19 14.03
N THR A 95 -3.43 -8.82 14.54
CA THR A 95 -3.64 -10.27 14.41
C THR A 95 -3.80 -10.69 12.94
N ASP A 96 -4.54 -9.91 12.15
CA ASP A 96 -4.69 -10.16 10.72
C ASP A 96 -3.34 -10.04 9.97
N ILE A 97 -2.52 -9.05 10.35
CA ILE A 97 -1.15 -8.87 9.83
C ILE A 97 -0.28 -10.07 10.17
N ASP A 98 -0.24 -10.50 11.43
CA ASP A 98 0.55 -11.66 11.86
C ASP A 98 0.14 -12.95 11.13
N SER A 99 -1.16 -13.13 10.90
CA SER A 99 -1.70 -14.25 10.11
C SER A 99 -1.24 -14.19 8.66
N TRP A 100 -1.29 -13.02 8.04
CA TRP A 100 -0.79 -12.82 6.67
C TRP A 100 0.70 -13.11 6.57
N LEU A 101 1.51 -12.50 7.43
CA LEU A 101 2.97 -12.68 7.47
C LEU A 101 3.37 -14.14 7.66
N THR A 102 2.67 -14.85 8.54
CA THR A 102 2.84 -16.30 8.74
C THR A 102 2.49 -17.08 7.48
N THR A 103 1.41 -16.71 6.79
CA THR A 103 0.93 -17.36 5.57
C THR A 103 1.93 -17.25 4.43
N ILE A 104 2.58 -16.09 4.27
CA ILE A 104 3.61 -15.86 3.25
C ILE A 104 5.02 -16.25 3.69
N GLY A 105 5.21 -16.65 4.95
CA GLY A 105 6.52 -17.00 5.52
C GLY A 105 7.48 -15.82 5.63
N TYR A 106 6.97 -14.58 5.77
CA TYR A 106 7.79 -13.37 5.86
C TYR A 106 8.10 -13.03 7.32
N ALA A 107 9.32 -13.32 7.74
CA ALA A 107 9.75 -13.18 9.15
C ALA A 107 10.19 -11.77 9.55
N ASP A 108 10.48 -10.90 8.58
CA ASP A 108 10.96 -9.54 8.82
C ASP A 108 9.81 -8.52 8.93
N GLY A 109 8.57 -8.95 8.67
CA GLY A 109 7.38 -8.09 8.73
C GLY A 109 6.96 -7.73 10.16
N THR A 110 6.17 -6.67 10.28
CA THR A 110 5.69 -6.18 11.58
C THR A 110 4.36 -5.44 11.45
N ALA A 111 3.54 -5.47 12.50
CA ALA A 111 2.35 -4.63 12.62
C ALA A 111 2.74 -3.19 13.04
N SER A 112 3.47 -2.49 12.18
CA SER A 112 3.75 -1.06 12.37
C SER A 112 2.45 -0.24 12.26
N PRO A 113 2.41 1.00 12.80
CA PRO A 113 1.25 1.87 12.62
C PRO A 113 0.85 2.05 11.14
N ALA A 114 1.84 2.18 10.26
CA ALA A 114 1.60 2.29 8.82
C ALA A 114 1.04 0.99 8.21
N ALA A 115 1.55 -0.17 8.62
CA ALA A 115 1.01 -1.47 8.19
C ALA A 115 -0.44 -1.65 8.66
N ILE A 116 -0.75 -1.25 9.90
CA ILE A 116 -2.11 -1.26 10.45
C ILE A 116 -3.05 -0.40 9.58
N ASP A 117 -2.65 0.81 9.23
CA ASP A 117 -3.48 1.70 8.42
C ASP A 117 -3.67 1.15 6.99
N VAL A 118 -2.63 0.61 6.37
CA VAL A 118 -2.71 -0.07 5.06
C VAL A 118 -3.70 -1.24 5.09
N VAL A 119 -3.55 -2.15 6.06
CA VAL A 119 -4.41 -3.34 6.17
C VAL A 119 -5.84 -2.96 6.53
N ARG A 120 -6.04 -1.97 7.40
CA ARG A 120 -7.36 -1.46 7.73
C ARG A 120 -8.05 -0.85 6.52
N THR A 121 -7.34 -0.04 5.71
CA THR A 121 -7.88 0.50 4.46
C THR A 121 -8.26 -0.61 3.49
N ALA A 122 -7.38 -1.60 3.28
CA ALA A 122 -7.64 -2.71 2.37
C ALA A 122 -8.86 -3.53 2.81
N LYS A 123 -8.98 -3.80 4.10
CA LYS A 123 -10.14 -4.49 4.68
C LYS A 123 -11.43 -3.69 4.53
N ALA A 124 -11.39 -2.37 4.74
CA ALA A 124 -12.53 -1.50 4.49
C ALA A 124 -12.94 -1.50 3.00
N LEU A 125 -11.98 -1.43 2.09
CA LEU A 125 -12.24 -1.52 0.65
C LEU A 125 -12.90 -2.85 0.25
N ASP A 126 -12.41 -3.97 0.78
CA ASP A 126 -12.99 -5.30 0.55
C ASP A 126 -14.45 -5.39 1.03
N GLN A 127 -14.75 -4.95 2.27
CA GLN A 127 -16.12 -4.94 2.79
C GLN A 127 -17.05 -4.02 2.00
N LEU A 128 -16.58 -2.83 1.63
CA LEU A 128 -17.38 -1.90 0.85
C LEU A 128 -17.61 -2.42 -0.58
N ALA A 129 -16.60 -3.03 -1.20
CA ALA A 129 -16.72 -3.57 -2.55
C ALA A 129 -17.67 -4.78 -2.65
N THR A 130 -17.89 -5.51 -1.54
CA THR A 130 -18.73 -6.71 -1.50
C THR A 130 -20.18 -6.44 -1.09
N SER A 131 -20.51 -5.21 -0.68
CA SER A 131 -21.88 -4.79 -0.36
C SER A 131 -22.47 -3.84 -1.41
N GLN A 132 -23.79 -3.84 -1.59
CA GLN A 132 -24.45 -2.95 -2.56
C GLN A 132 -24.34 -1.46 -2.15
N GLU A 133 -24.49 -1.19 -0.85
CA GLU A 133 -24.37 0.15 -0.28
C GLU A 133 -22.94 0.66 -0.39
N GLY A 134 -21.95 -0.16 0.02
CA GLY A 134 -20.54 0.18 -0.10
C GLY A 134 -20.07 0.39 -1.54
N ALA A 135 -20.56 -0.43 -2.50
CA ALA A 135 -20.24 -0.23 -3.91
C ALA A 135 -20.78 1.10 -4.46
N THR A 136 -21.95 1.54 -3.99
CA THR A 136 -22.51 2.86 -4.34
C THR A 136 -21.65 3.97 -3.75
N PHE A 137 -21.26 3.86 -2.47
CA PHE A 137 -20.35 4.81 -1.83
C PHE A 137 -19.01 4.91 -2.57
N LEU A 138 -18.38 3.78 -2.92
CA LEU A 138 -17.11 3.75 -3.65
C LEU A 138 -17.23 4.44 -5.03
N SER A 139 -18.39 4.35 -5.69
CA SER A 139 -18.68 5.08 -6.93
C SER A 139 -18.74 6.58 -6.77
N ASP A 140 -19.45 7.03 -5.74
CA ASP A 140 -19.57 8.45 -5.46
C ASP A 140 -18.21 9.02 -5.02
N LEU A 141 -17.46 8.28 -4.20
CA LEU A 141 -16.11 8.64 -3.78
C LEU A 141 -15.16 8.74 -4.97
N ALA A 142 -15.13 7.75 -5.85
CA ALA A 142 -14.24 7.74 -7.02
C ALA A 142 -14.56 8.89 -7.99
N THR A 143 -15.85 9.16 -8.22
CA THR A 143 -16.30 10.28 -9.07
C THR A 143 -15.91 11.63 -8.46
N ARG A 144 -16.08 11.77 -7.14
CA ARG A 144 -15.66 12.98 -6.41
C ARG A 144 -14.15 13.18 -6.49
N LEU A 145 -13.36 12.12 -6.28
CA LEU A 145 -11.91 12.20 -6.40
C LEU A 145 -11.47 12.56 -7.82
N GLU A 146 -12.05 11.97 -8.86
CA GLU A 146 -11.70 12.32 -10.25
C GLU A 146 -11.99 13.80 -10.58
N THR A 147 -13.09 14.35 -10.05
CA THR A 147 -13.50 15.73 -10.36
C THR A 147 -12.85 16.80 -9.47
N GLU A 148 -12.53 16.46 -8.23
CA GLU A 148 -12.07 17.42 -7.23
C GLU A 148 -10.60 17.27 -6.87
N SER A 149 -9.97 16.11 -7.14
CA SER A 149 -8.56 15.90 -6.81
C SER A 149 -7.60 16.49 -7.84
N ILE A 150 -6.53 17.09 -7.34
CA ILE A 150 -5.39 17.57 -8.10
C ILE A 150 -4.19 16.79 -7.58
N SER A 151 -3.56 16.03 -8.47
CA SER A 151 -2.42 15.18 -8.13
C SER A 151 -1.12 15.78 -8.68
N SER A 152 -0.01 15.45 -8.04
CA SER A 152 1.31 15.86 -8.53
C SER A 152 1.53 15.23 -9.92
N PRO A 153 2.13 15.96 -10.89
CA PRO A 153 2.44 15.43 -12.21
C PRO A 153 3.26 14.12 -12.22
N ARG A 154 3.93 13.79 -11.10
CA ARG A 154 4.66 12.54 -10.92
C ARG A 154 3.75 11.30 -10.90
N PHE A 155 2.54 11.41 -10.35
CA PHE A 155 1.59 10.29 -10.21
C PHE A 155 0.56 10.23 -11.34
N GLY A 156 0.47 11.30 -12.15
CA GLY A 156 -0.58 11.46 -13.13
C GLY A 156 -1.93 11.77 -12.50
N ASP A 157 -2.99 11.65 -13.29
CA ASP A 157 -4.35 11.97 -12.85
C ASP A 157 -5.04 10.74 -12.24
N PHE A 158 -5.81 10.96 -11.18
CA PHE A 158 -6.72 9.96 -10.65
C PHE A 158 -7.94 9.83 -11.57
N THR A 159 -8.34 8.61 -11.91
CA THR A 159 -9.60 8.38 -12.64
C THR A 159 -10.45 7.32 -11.96
N ALA A 160 -11.77 7.52 -11.93
CA ALA A 160 -12.70 6.55 -11.38
C ALA A 160 -12.66 5.23 -12.16
N THR A 161 -12.44 5.29 -13.47
CA THR A 161 -12.32 4.10 -14.32
C THR A 161 -11.15 3.21 -13.92
N THR A 162 -9.97 3.80 -13.68
CA THR A 162 -8.79 3.05 -13.21
C THR A 162 -9.05 2.47 -11.82
N PHE A 163 -9.60 3.27 -10.90
CA PHE A 163 -9.93 2.83 -9.55
C PHE A 163 -10.86 1.61 -9.54
N PHE A 164 -11.94 1.65 -10.32
CA PHE A 164 -12.88 0.55 -10.41
C PHE A 164 -12.35 -0.70 -11.11
N SER A 165 -11.54 -0.50 -12.15
CA SER A 165 -10.87 -1.60 -12.82
C SER A 165 -9.92 -2.31 -11.83
N SER A 166 -9.21 -1.53 -11.02
CA SER A 166 -8.32 -2.04 -9.98
C SER A 166 -9.08 -2.77 -8.86
N LEU A 167 -10.18 -2.21 -8.34
CA LEU A 167 -11.06 -2.89 -7.38
C LEU A 167 -11.60 -4.22 -7.92
N THR A 168 -12.06 -4.24 -9.18
CA THR A 168 -12.56 -5.47 -9.82
C THR A 168 -11.46 -6.51 -9.94
N ASN A 169 -10.24 -6.09 -10.30
CA ASN A 169 -9.09 -6.99 -10.36
C ASN A 169 -8.72 -7.54 -8.98
N ALA A 170 -8.74 -6.72 -7.94
CA ALA A 170 -8.52 -7.14 -6.55
C ALA A 170 -9.58 -8.16 -6.12
N ALA A 171 -10.88 -7.89 -6.34
CA ALA A 171 -11.96 -8.81 -6.01
C ALA A 171 -11.89 -10.16 -6.76
N ASN A 172 -11.52 -10.14 -8.05
CA ASN A 172 -11.30 -11.35 -8.83
C ASN A 172 -10.10 -12.16 -8.32
N THR A 173 -9.02 -11.46 -7.96
CA THR A 173 -7.81 -12.05 -7.38
C THR A 173 -8.12 -12.68 -6.03
N ALA A 174 -8.88 -11.98 -5.18
CA ALA A 174 -9.34 -12.51 -3.91
C ALA A 174 -10.17 -13.78 -4.10
N SER A 175 -11.20 -13.72 -4.95
CA SER A 175 -12.08 -14.86 -5.23
C SER A 175 -11.30 -16.08 -5.72
N SER A 176 -10.26 -15.88 -6.55
CA SER A 176 -9.44 -16.96 -7.10
C SER A 176 -8.50 -17.60 -6.06
N ASN A 177 -8.16 -16.87 -4.99
CA ASN A 177 -7.18 -17.28 -3.99
C ASN A 177 -7.79 -17.53 -2.60
N ALA A 178 -9.10 -17.36 -2.43
CA ALA A 178 -9.78 -17.57 -1.16
C ALA A 178 -9.55 -18.97 -0.57
N SER A 179 -9.39 -19.99 -1.43
CA SER A 179 -9.13 -21.37 -0.98
C SER A 179 -7.69 -21.61 -0.51
N SER A 180 -6.72 -20.79 -0.94
CA SER A 180 -5.30 -20.94 -0.59
C SER A 180 -4.86 -20.01 0.55
N VAL A 181 -5.38 -18.77 0.56
CA VAL A 181 -4.99 -17.72 1.52
C VAL A 181 -5.98 -17.58 2.68
N GLY A 182 -7.18 -18.15 2.55
CA GLY A 182 -8.20 -18.11 3.60
C GLY A 182 -8.69 -16.68 3.87
N ASP A 183 -8.86 -16.35 5.15
CA ASP A 183 -9.47 -15.08 5.58
C ASP A 183 -8.55 -13.85 5.36
N SER A 184 -7.25 -14.04 5.12
CA SER A 184 -6.32 -12.93 4.79
C SER A 184 -6.41 -12.48 3.33
N VAL A 185 -7.37 -13.00 2.57
CA VAL A 185 -7.49 -12.73 1.13
C VAL A 185 -7.75 -11.25 0.81
N PHE A 186 -8.35 -10.49 1.74
CA PHE A 186 -8.59 -9.06 1.58
C PHE A 186 -7.29 -8.23 1.41
N ILE A 187 -6.12 -8.78 1.76
CA ILE A 187 -4.82 -8.10 1.59
C ILE A 187 -4.57 -7.71 0.12
N VAL A 188 -5.18 -8.38 -0.87
CA VAL A 188 -5.07 -7.95 -2.29
C VAL A 188 -5.55 -6.53 -2.55
N PHE A 189 -6.44 -6.01 -1.72
CA PHE A 189 -6.97 -4.66 -1.87
C PHE A 189 -5.95 -3.57 -1.53
N VAL A 190 -4.80 -3.92 -0.94
CA VAL A 190 -3.67 -2.98 -0.79
C VAL A 190 -3.08 -2.55 -2.14
N ALA A 191 -3.33 -3.31 -3.21
CA ALA A 191 -2.89 -3.00 -4.57
C ALA A 191 -3.93 -2.20 -5.39
N VAL A 192 -5.00 -1.72 -4.73
CA VAL A 192 -6.00 -0.88 -5.38
C VAL A 192 -5.40 0.48 -5.73
N THR A 193 -5.66 0.95 -6.95
CA THR A 193 -5.12 2.21 -7.46
C THR A 193 -6.09 2.94 -8.38
N GLY A 194 -6.15 4.26 -8.25
CA GLY A 194 -6.84 5.14 -9.21
C GLY A 194 -5.92 5.80 -10.25
N PHE A 195 -4.61 5.57 -10.17
CA PHE A 195 -3.60 6.23 -11.01
C PHE A 195 -3.14 5.33 -12.17
N ALA A 196 -2.99 5.92 -13.35
CA ALA A 196 -2.86 5.21 -14.63
C ALA A 196 -1.58 4.37 -14.80
N ASP A 197 -0.53 4.62 -14.01
CA ASP A 197 0.79 3.97 -14.14
C ASP A 197 1.04 2.82 -13.15
N ALA A 198 0.04 2.43 -12.36
CA ALA A 198 0.21 1.53 -11.22
C ALA A 198 0.51 0.04 -11.55
N GLY A 199 0.82 -0.27 -12.82
CA GLY A 199 1.24 -1.60 -13.25
C GLY A 199 0.13 -2.66 -13.21
N ALA A 200 0.48 -3.86 -13.67
CA ALA A 200 -0.42 -5.01 -13.67
C ALA A 200 -0.72 -5.50 -12.24
N THR A 201 -1.74 -6.36 -12.11
CA THR A 201 -2.06 -7.10 -10.88
C THR A 201 -0.81 -7.60 -10.16
N PRO A 202 -0.76 -7.49 -8.82
CA PRO A 202 0.41 -7.89 -8.04
C PRO A 202 0.83 -9.33 -8.33
N SER A 203 2.04 -9.54 -8.85
CA SER A 203 2.59 -10.87 -9.13
C SER A 203 2.82 -11.71 -7.87
N TRP A 204 2.85 -11.06 -6.70
CA TRP A 204 3.02 -11.71 -5.40
C TRP A 204 1.77 -12.42 -4.90
N PHE A 205 0.60 -12.26 -5.54
CA PHE A 205 -0.64 -12.91 -5.12
C PHE A 205 -1.12 -13.94 -6.15
N GLY A 206 -1.03 -15.22 -5.80
CA GLY A 206 -1.63 -16.32 -6.58
C GLY A 206 -0.72 -17.05 -7.57
N GLU A 207 0.57 -16.72 -7.65
CA GLU A 207 1.57 -17.67 -8.19
C GLU A 207 2.01 -18.66 -7.09
N SER A 208 1.06 -19.42 -6.56
CA SER A 208 1.39 -20.66 -5.86
C SER A 208 1.97 -21.63 -6.90
N ASP A 209 3.30 -21.81 -6.88
CA ASP A 209 4.11 -22.93 -7.45
C ASP A 209 5.14 -22.68 -8.58
N ALA A 210 5.47 -21.45 -9.01
CA ALA A 210 6.50 -21.28 -10.06
C ALA A 210 7.74 -20.43 -9.70
N ALA A 211 7.61 -19.38 -8.87
CA ALA A 211 8.70 -18.43 -8.68
C ALA A 211 9.70 -18.80 -7.56
N ALA A 212 9.31 -19.63 -6.59
CA ALA A 212 10.20 -20.02 -5.48
C ALA A 212 11.23 -21.12 -5.85
N ALA A 213 11.12 -21.74 -7.02
CA ALA A 213 11.98 -22.85 -7.46
C ALA A 213 13.12 -22.45 -8.42
N THR A 214 13.27 -21.17 -8.78
CA THR A 214 14.37 -20.71 -9.66
C THR A 214 15.56 -20.09 -8.91
N ALA A 215 15.56 -20.15 -7.58
CA ALA A 215 16.82 -20.11 -6.81
C ALA A 215 17.63 -21.37 -7.17
N SER A 216 18.37 -21.28 -8.27
CA SER A 216 19.32 -22.28 -8.75
C SER A 216 20.12 -22.84 -7.57
N PRO A 217 20.21 -24.17 -7.41
CA PRO A 217 21.26 -24.72 -6.57
C PRO A 217 22.60 -24.30 -7.18
N GLU A 218 23.41 -23.56 -6.42
CA GLU A 218 24.81 -23.35 -6.76
C GLU A 218 25.44 -24.70 -7.11
N PRO A 219 26.06 -24.87 -8.29
CA PRO A 219 26.86 -26.04 -8.55
C PRO A 219 28.07 -25.98 -7.60
N SER A 220 28.10 -26.90 -6.64
CA SER A 220 29.26 -27.15 -5.79
C SER A 220 30.52 -27.31 -6.66
N ALA A 221 31.36 -26.27 -6.68
CA ALA A 221 32.68 -26.31 -7.28
C ALA A 221 33.57 -27.24 -6.44
N SER A 222 33.61 -28.52 -6.82
CA SER A 222 34.66 -29.44 -6.36
C SER A 222 35.96 -29.10 -7.11
N ALA A 223 36.83 -28.37 -6.44
CA ALA A 223 38.24 -28.27 -6.78
C ALA A 223 39.01 -29.42 -6.12
N SER A 224 39.74 -30.23 -6.91
CA SER A 224 40.91 -31.09 -6.58
C SER A 224 41.01 -32.17 -7.67
N ALA A 225 42.14 -32.54 -8.28
CA ALA A 225 43.54 -32.19 -8.11
C ALA A 225 44.31 -32.59 -9.39
N GLU A 226 45.48 -31.98 -9.60
CA GLU A 226 46.50 -32.36 -10.58
C GLU A 226 46.87 -33.85 -10.55
N PRO A 227 47.38 -34.38 -11.68
CA PRO A 227 48.47 -35.33 -11.61
C PRO A 227 49.72 -34.80 -12.33
N SER A 228 50.76 -34.61 -11.52
CA SER A 228 52.13 -34.42 -11.98
C SER A 228 52.63 -35.62 -12.78
N ALA A 229 53.42 -35.33 -13.81
CA ALA A 229 54.25 -36.29 -14.53
C ALA A 229 55.24 -37.01 -13.59
N THR A 230 55.69 -38.23 -13.93
CA THR A 230 57.12 -38.61 -14.09
C THR A 230 57.32 -40.13 -14.34
N ALA A 231 58.12 -40.42 -15.37
CA ALA A 231 59.03 -41.57 -15.60
C ALA A 231 58.53 -43.01 -15.89
N SER A 232 58.96 -43.48 -17.08
CA SER A 232 59.30 -44.87 -17.45
C SER A 232 60.42 -45.45 -16.55
N PRO A 233 60.61 -46.79 -16.41
CA PRO A 233 61.28 -47.57 -17.45
C PRO A 233 60.87 -49.07 -17.61
N SER A 234 61.43 -49.63 -18.68
CA SER A 234 61.60 -50.99 -19.24
C SER A 234 61.48 -52.30 -18.42
N ALA A 235 61.34 -53.38 -19.22
CA ALA A 235 61.74 -54.79 -19.06
C ALA A 235 60.60 -55.77 -18.65
N THR A 236 60.47 -57.04 -19.07
CA THR A 236 61.08 -57.96 -20.06
C THR A 236 60.39 -59.35 -19.86
N ALA A 237 60.15 -60.10 -20.95
CA ALA A 237 60.08 -61.58 -21.11
C ALA A 237 58.91 -62.48 -20.61
N GLY A 238 58.61 -63.49 -21.47
CA GLY A 238 58.05 -64.84 -21.22
C GLY A 238 56.55 -64.95 -21.50
N GLU A 239 55.99 -65.86 -22.31
CA GLU A 239 56.41 -67.13 -22.96
C GLU A 239 55.76 -67.25 -24.35
#